data_AF-S9SA13-F1
#
_entry.id   AF-S9SA13-F1
#
_cell.length_a   1.000
_cell.length_b   1.000
_cell.length_c   1.000
_cell.angle_alpha   90.00
_cell.angle_beta   90.00
_cell.angle_gamma   90.00
#
_symmetry.space_group_name_H-M   'P 1'
#
loop_
_entity.id
_entity.type
_entity.pdbx_description
1 polymer ?
#
loop_
_entity_poly.entity_id
_entity_poly.type
_entity_poly.pdbx_seq_one_letter_code
_entity_poly.pdbx_strand_id
1 'polypeptide(L)'
;MPQRVTRPPAFNDHDAPPPASLRAWMVAGHSGAGTPWLRPGEALALARYALVRGEGVRMMEAAAMTLHEPPRDVDWEIIGADAPGENWEDHLDPGAAYDLVRRKLRLARDEGARLQYKLWLAAGAV
;
A
#
# COMPACT_ATOMS: atom_id res chain seq x y z
N MET A 1 42.33 -9.01 -2.56
CA MET A 1 41.53 -8.35 -1.50
C MET A 1 40.06 -8.45 -1.90
N PRO A 2 39.22 -9.26 -1.22
CA PRO A 2 37.84 -9.43 -1.62
C PRO A 2 37.03 -8.17 -1.35
N GLN A 3 36.26 -7.74 -2.35
CA GLN A 3 35.42 -6.56 -2.25
C GLN A 3 34.31 -6.79 -1.23
N ARG A 4 34.20 -5.87 -0.27
CA ARG A 4 33.05 -5.82 0.65
C ARG A 4 31.81 -5.62 -0.20
N VAL A 5 31.06 -6.70 -0.42
CA VAL A 5 29.69 -6.63 -0.90
C VAL A 5 28.92 -5.82 0.14
N THR A 6 28.72 -4.54 -0.12
CA THR A 6 27.79 -3.71 0.65
C THR A 6 26.41 -4.28 0.40
N ARG A 7 25.95 -5.13 1.32
CA ARG A 7 24.56 -5.54 1.44
C ARG A 7 23.70 -4.27 1.29
N PRO A 8 22.69 -4.23 0.38
CA PRO A 8 21.78 -3.10 0.34
C PRO A 8 21.17 -2.93 1.73
N PRO A 9 20.95 -1.70 2.21
CA PRO A 9 20.41 -1.49 3.55
C PRO A 9 19.13 -2.32 3.67
N ALA A 10 19.08 -3.18 4.70
CA ALA A 10 17.82 -3.76 5.13
C ALA A 10 16.86 -2.59 5.33
N PHE A 11 15.66 -2.67 4.74
CA PHE A 11 14.64 -1.66 4.94
C PHE A 11 14.39 -1.56 6.45
N ASN A 12 14.86 -0.48 7.08
CA ASN A 12 14.67 -0.29 8.52
C ASN A 12 13.17 -0.17 8.80
N ASP A 13 12.60 -1.16 9.49
CA ASP A 13 11.25 -1.18 10.04
C ASP A 13 11.04 -0.17 11.20
N HIS A 14 11.89 0.86 11.34
CA HIS A 14 12.17 1.49 12.63
C HIS A 14 11.56 2.85 12.93
N ASP A 15 10.71 3.42 12.08
CA ASP A 15 9.89 4.55 12.52
C ASP A 15 8.48 4.40 11.96
N ALA A 16 7.58 3.89 12.81
CA ALA A 16 6.16 4.01 12.54
C ALA A 16 5.86 5.49 12.23
N PRO A 17 5.12 5.80 11.14
CA PRO A 17 4.89 7.17 10.76
C PRO A 17 4.23 7.94 11.91
N PRO A 18 4.63 9.20 12.17
CA PRO A 18 4.05 9.99 13.23
C PRO A 18 2.52 10.06 13.10
N PRO A 19 1.77 10.09 14.22
CA PRO A 19 0.30 10.20 14.17
C PRO A 19 -0.20 11.41 13.38
N ALA A 20 0.57 12.50 13.35
CA ALA A 20 0.26 13.68 12.55
C ALA A 20 0.31 13.38 11.04
N SER A 21 1.31 12.62 10.58
CA SER A 21 1.42 12.18 9.19
C SER A 21 0.26 11.27 8.81
N LEU A 22 -0.08 10.29 9.66
CA LEU A 22 -1.22 9.40 9.43
C LEU A 22 -2.54 10.16 9.28
N ARG A 23 -2.79 11.16 10.12
CA ARG A 23 -3.98 12.03 10.00
C ARG A 23 -3.97 12.82 8.70
N ALA A 24 -2.85 13.43 8.34
CA ALA A 24 -2.74 14.21 7.11
C ALA A 24 -2.94 13.33 5.87
N TRP A 25 -2.38 12.13 5.86
CA TRP A 25 -2.55 11.18 4.77
C TRP A 25 -3.97 10.62 4.70
N MET A 26 -4.63 10.40 5.83
CA MET A 26 -6.03 9.99 5.85
C MET A 26 -6.93 11.04 5.18
N VAL A 27 -6.76 12.32 5.54
CA VAL A 27 -7.46 13.44 4.88
C VAL A 27 -7.16 13.49 3.38
N ALA A 28 -5.90 13.29 2.99
CA ALA A 28 -5.53 13.24 1.58
C ALA A 28 -6.16 12.04 0.84
N GLY A 29 -6.25 10.88 1.49
CA GLY A 29 -6.87 9.67 0.96
C GLY A 29 -8.37 9.79 0.69
N HIS A 30 -9.05 10.77 1.31
CA HIS A 30 -10.44 11.11 1.00
C HIS A 30 -10.59 12.09 -0.17
N SER A 31 -9.49 12.67 -0.64
CA SER A 31 -9.51 13.56 -1.79
C SER A 31 -9.50 12.77 -3.10
N GLY A 32 -9.89 13.42 -4.20
CA GLY A 32 -9.77 12.82 -5.54
C GLY A 32 -8.31 12.50 -5.93
N ALA A 33 -7.31 13.12 -5.31
CA ALA A 33 -5.90 12.96 -5.66
C ALA A 33 -5.19 11.78 -4.96
N GLY A 34 -5.80 11.21 -3.92
CA GLY A 34 -5.23 10.17 -3.07
C GLY A 34 -4.13 10.71 -2.14
N THR A 35 -3.49 9.80 -1.41
CA THR A 35 -2.35 10.12 -0.54
C THR A 35 -1.14 10.65 -1.35
N PRO A 36 -0.10 11.21 -0.71
CA PRO A 36 1.24 11.22 -1.31
C PRO A 36 1.72 9.79 -1.60
N TRP A 37 2.80 9.66 -2.38
CA TRP A 37 3.45 8.36 -2.61
C TRP A 37 4.12 7.85 -1.34
N LEU A 38 3.60 6.75 -0.80
CA LEU A 38 4.01 6.11 0.44
C LEU A 38 4.92 4.91 0.17
N ARG A 39 5.86 4.66 1.07
CA ARG A 39 6.62 3.39 1.09
C ARG A 39 5.71 2.23 1.52
N PRO A 40 6.07 0.96 1.26
CA PRO A 40 5.24 -0.19 1.66
C PRO A 40 4.83 -0.17 3.14
N GLY A 41 5.77 0.13 4.05
CA GLY A 41 5.48 0.20 5.50
C GLY A 41 4.54 1.35 5.88
N GLU A 42 4.65 2.49 5.20
CA GLU A 42 3.79 3.66 5.43
C GLU A 42 2.37 3.41 4.91
N ALA A 43 2.25 2.79 3.73
CA ALA A 43 0.98 2.38 3.15
C ALA A 43 0.25 1.38 4.07
N LEU A 44 0.95 0.36 4.57
CA LEU A 44 0.39 -0.61 5.52
C LEU A 44 -0.02 0.05 6.84
N ALA A 45 0.77 0.99 7.35
CA ALA A 45 0.46 1.73 8.57
C ALA A 45 -0.80 2.59 8.40
N LEU A 46 -0.95 3.28 7.25
CA LEU A 46 -2.14 4.05 6.95
C LEU A 46 -3.38 3.16 6.78
N ALA A 47 -3.27 2.04 6.06
CA ALA A 47 -4.37 1.11 5.89
C ALA A 47 -4.85 0.56 7.24
N ARG A 48 -3.93 0.22 8.14
CA ARG A 48 -4.27 -0.19 9.52
C ARG A 48 -4.92 0.94 10.32
N TYR A 49 -4.45 2.18 10.14
CA TYR A 49 -4.99 3.35 10.82
C TYR A 49 -6.43 3.67 10.36
N ALA A 50 -6.72 3.49 9.07
CA ALA A 50 -8.06 3.62 8.49
C ALA A 50 -9.01 2.51 8.99
N LEU A 51 -8.53 1.26 9.04
CA LEU A 51 -9.31 0.12 9.54
C LEU A 51 -9.87 0.34 10.96
N VAL A 52 -9.04 0.85 11.87
CA VAL A 52 -9.45 1.16 13.26
C VAL A 52 -10.57 2.21 13.32
N ARG A 53 -10.79 2.97 12.24
CA ARG A 53 -11.85 3.98 12.11
C ARG A 53 -13.06 3.50 11.29
N GLY A 54 -13.11 2.23 10.89
CA GLY A 54 -14.19 1.69 10.05
C GLY A 54 -14.05 2.04 8.58
N GLU A 55 -12.84 2.36 8.12
CA GLU A 55 -12.57 2.72 6.72
C GLU A 55 -11.61 1.74 6.07
N GLY A 56 -11.81 1.49 4.77
CA GLY A 56 -10.98 0.63 3.95
C GLY A 56 -10.22 1.38 2.87
N VAL A 57 -9.21 0.72 2.31
CA VAL A 57 -8.56 1.17 1.08
C VAL A 57 -9.48 0.84 -0.08
N ARG A 58 -10.09 1.88 -0.67
CA ARG A 58 -10.96 1.75 -1.84
C ARG A 58 -10.18 1.51 -3.12
N MET A 59 -9.06 2.21 -3.27
CA MET A 59 -8.20 2.12 -4.45
C MET A 59 -6.75 2.26 -4.01
N MET A 60 -5.88 1.60 -4.75
CA MET A 60 -4.43 1.69 -4.58
C MET A 60 -3.79 1.79 -5.95
N GLU A 61 -2.75 2.60 -6.05
CA GLU A 61 -1.88 2.68 -7.21
C GLU A 61 -0.45 2.46 -6.75
N ALA A 62 0.36 1.75 -7.54
CA ALA A 62 1.76 1.53 -7.29
C ALA A 62 2.62 2.05 -8.44
N ALA A 63 3.79 2.57 -8.10
CA ALA A 63 4.79 3.01 -9.06
C ALA A 63 6.17 2.45 -8.69
N ALA A 64 6.88 1.94 -9.69
CA ALA A 64 8.24 1.45 -9.51
C ALA A 64 9.22 2.61 -9.27
N MET A 65 10.09 2.47 -8.26
CA MET A 65 11.11 3.47 -7.92
C MET A 65 12.27 3.52 -8.94
N THR A 66 12.40 2.48 -9.76
CA THR A 66 13.37 2.36 -10.84
C THR A 66 12.67 1.66 -12.00
N LEU A 67 12.84 2.18 -13.23
CA LEU A 67 12.45 1.51 -14.48
C LEU A 67 13.26 0.20 -14.61
N HIS A 68 12.85 -0.84 -13.90
CA HIS A 68 13.19 -2.20 -14.31
C HIS A 68 12.13 -2.68 -15.27
N GLU A 69 12.52 -3.60 -16.14
CA GLU A 69 11.65 -4.28 -17.10
C GLU A 69 10.34 -4.65 -16.40
N PRO A 70 9.17 -4.30 -17.00
CA PRO A 70 7.89 -4.39 -16.30
C PRO A 70 7.74 -5.83 -15.78
N PRO A 71 7.44 -6.01 -14.49
CA PRO A 71 7.12 -7.32 -13.97
C PRO A 71 6.02 -7.95 -14.82
N ARG A 72 6.11 -9.27 -15.05
CA ARG A 72 5.17 -9.97 -15.93
C ARG A 72 3.75 -10.04 -15.37
N ASP A 73 3.58 -9.79 -14.07
CA ASP A 73 2.30 -9.72 -13.38
C ASP A 73 2.14 -8.35 -12.71
N VAL A 74 0.99 -7.71 -12.93
CA VAL A 74 0.62 -6.37 -12.42
C VAL A 74 -0.25 -6.45 -11.17
N ASP A 75 -0.44 -7.66 -10.65
CA ASP A 75 -1.45 -8.00 -9.63
C ASP A 75 -1.19 -7.37 -8.26
N TRP A 76 -0.01 -6.80 -8.01
CA TRP A 76 0.28 -6.05 -6.80
C TRP A 76 0.25 -4.53 -6.98
N GLU A 77 0.08 -4.05 -8.22
CA GLU A 77 0.23 -2.62 -8.52
C GLU A 77 -1.04 -1.82 -8.20
N ILE A 78 -2.22 -2.39 -8.45
CA ILE A 78 -3.48 -1.65 -8.35
C ILE A 78 -4.50 -2.44 -7.56
N ILE A 79 -5.23 -1.78 -6.65
CA ILE A 79 -6.50 -2.29 -6.08
C ILE A 79 -7.65 -1.72 -6.90
N GLY A 80 -8.59 -2.57 -7.29
CA GLY A 80 -9.70 -2.23 -8.20
C GLY A 80 -9.60 -2.89 -9.59
N ALA A 81 -8.53 -3.64 -9.83
CA ALA A 81 -8.36 -4.54 -10.98
C ALA A 81 -8.24 -6.00 -10.50
N ASP A 82 -8.82 -6.31 -9.35
CA ASP A 82 -8.73 -7.60 -8.69
C ASP A 82 -9.84 -8.56 -9.14
N ALA A 83 -9.72 -9.83 -8.72
CA ALA A 83 -10.76 -10.82 -8.95
C ALA A 83 -12.12 -10.35 -8.39
N PRO A 84 -13.24 -10.76 -9.00
CA PRO A 84 -14.57 -10.43 -8.50
C PRO A 84 -14.73 -10.82 -7.03
N GLY A 85 -15.26 -9.90 -6.22
CA GLY A 85 -15.44 -10.06 -4.78
C GLY A 85 -14.26 -9.59 -3.93
N GLU A 86 -13.12 -9.25 -4.55
CA GLU A 86 -11.97 -8.65 -3.85
C GLU A 86 -11.90 -7.13 -4.01
N ASN A 87 -12.58 -6.57 -5.01
CA ASN A 87 -12.60 -5.12 -5.20
C ASN A 87 -13.47 -4.45 -4.13
N TRP A 88 -13.07 -3.25 -3.73
CA TRP A 88 -13.80 -2.49 -2.73
C TRP A 88 -15.29 -2.34 -3.06
N GLU A 89 -15.59 -2.05 -4.32
CA GLU A 89 -16.95 -1.85 -4.84
C GLU A 89 -17.84 -3.09 -4.69
N ASP A 90 -17.27 -4.28 -4.52
CA ASP A 90 -18.02 -5.53 -4.40
C ASP A 90 -18.49 -5.80 -2.96
N HIS A 91 -17.70 -5.39 -1.95
CA HIS A 91 -17.92 -5.81 -0.56
C HIS A 91 -18.00 -4.66 0.45
N LEU A 92 -17.36 -3.51 0.20
CA LEU A 92 -17.32 -2.34 1.10
C LEU A 92 -16.88 -2.69 2.54
N ASP A 93 -16.05 -3.72 2.70
CA ASP A 93 -15.56 -4.26 3.97
C ASP A 93 -14.12 -3.75 4.23
N PRO A 94 -13.92 -2.87 5.24
CA PRO A 94 -12.61 -2.39 5.63
C PRO A 94 -11.59 -3.48 5.94
N GLY A 95 -12.03 -4.58 6.56
CA GLY A 95 -11.19 -5.71 6.94
C GLY A 95 -10.65 -6.45 5.72
N ALA A 96 -11.54 -6.81 4.79
CA ALA A 96 -11.16 -7.46 3.55
C ALA A 96 -10.22 -6.57 2.70
N ALA A 97 -10.49 -5.26 2.64
CA ALA A 97 -9.62 -4.30 1.95
C ALA A 97 -8.22 -4.22 2.59
N TYR A 98 -8.13 -4.23 3.92
CA TYR A 98 -6.85 -4.25 4.63
C TYR A 98 -6.05 -5.53 4.34
N ASP A 99 -6.72 -6.68 4.32
CA ASP A 99 -6.07 -7.96 4.02
C ASP A 99 -5.55 -8.02 2.57
N LEU A 100 -6.30 -7.45 1.63
CA LEU A 100 -5.88 -7.32 0.23
C LEU A 100 -4.61 -6.46 0.10
N VAL A 101 -4.59 -5.27 0.72
CA VAL A 101 -3.39 -4.40 0.75
C VAL A 101 -2.21 -5.17 1.32
N ARG A 102 -2.38 -5.81 2.49
CA ARG A 102 -1.32 -6.56 3.16
C ARG A 102 -0.77 -7.69 2.28
N ARG A 103 -1.64 -8.37 1.52
CA ARG A 103 -1.26 -9.44 0.60
C ARG A 103 -0.46 -8.91 -0.58
N LYS A 104 -0.92 -7.84 -1.24
CA LYS A 104 -0.23 -7.22 -2.39
C LYS A 104 1.15 -6.67 -2.00
N LEU A 105 1.24 -5.98 -0.86
CA LEU A 105 2.53 -5.48 -0.35
C LEU A 105 3.52 -6.61 -0.04
N ARG A 106 3.02 -7.73 0.50
CA ARG A 106 3.84 -8.93 0.76
C ARG A 106 4.33 -9.55 -0.54
N LEU A 107 3.45 -9.72 -1.52
CA LEU A 107 3.79 -10.27 -2.84
C LEU A 107 4.88 -9.43 -3.52
N ALA A 108 4.69 -8.11 -3.61
CA ALA A 108 5.69 -7.20 -4.18
C ALA A 108 7.06 -7.30 -3.46
N ARG A 109 7.06 -7.43 -2.13
CA ARG A 109 8.29 -7.64 -1.36
C ARG A 109 8.96 -8.96 -1.67
N ASP A 110 8.18 -10.05 -1.71
CA ASP A 110 8.69 -11.41 -1.91
C ASP A 110 9.26 -11.59 -3.33
N GLU A 111 8.74 -10.84 -4.30
CA GLU A 111 9.27 -10.75 -5.68
C GLU A 111 10.41 -9.72 -5.85
N GLY A 112 10.80 -9.02 -4.78
CA GLY A 112 11.90 -8.06 -4.80
C GLY A 112 11.56 -6.73 -5.49
N ALA A 113 10.28 -6.43 -5.72
CA ALA A 113 9.84 -5.18 -6.29
C ALA A 113 10.05 -4.01 -5.32
N ARG A 114 10.49 -2.87 -5.85
CA ARG A 114 10.71 -1.62 -5.09
C ARG A 114 9.69 -0.59 -5.54
N LEU A 115 8.54 -0.59 -4.87
CA LEU A 115 7.38 0.23 -5.24
C LEU A 115 7.07 1.30 -4.18
N GLN A 116 6.43 2.37 -4.62
CA GLN A 116 5.70 3.31 -3.78
C GLN A 116 4.21 3.24 -4.11
N TYR A 117 3.36 3.60 -3.15
CA TYR A 117 1.92 3.42 -3.23
C TYR A 117 1.15 4.71 -2.95
N LYS A 118 0.09 4.95 -3.71
CA LYS A 118 -0.96 5.89 -3.39
C LYS A 118 -2.20 5.14 -2.94
N LEU A 119 -2.87 5.66 -1.92
CA LEU A 119 -4.09 5.08 -1.38
C LEU A 119 -5.25 6.09 -1.47
N TRP A 120 -6.44 5.57 -1.76
CA TRP A 120 -7.70 6.26 -1.59
C TRP A 120 -8.54 5.48 -0.58
N LEU A 121 -9.17 6.20 0.32
CA LEU A 121 -9.90 5.63 1.46
C LEU A 121 -11.39 5.88 1.30
N ALA A 122 -12.20 4.96 1.83
CA ALA A 122 -13.64 5.12 1.92
C ALA A 122 -14.20 4.45 3.18
N ALA A 123 -15.31 4.99 3.67
CA ALA A 123 -16.06 4.38 4.77
C ALA A 123 -16.66 3.04 4.33
N GLY A 124 -16.52 2.02 5.17
CA GLY A 124 -17.16 0.73 4.94
C GLY A 124 -18.68 0.79 5.07
N ALA A 125 -19.34 -0.26 4.59
CA ALA A 125 -20.74 -0.49 4.90
C ALA A 125 -20.88 -0.80 6.41
N VAL A 126 -21.84 -0.15 7.06
CA VAL A 126 -22.20 -0.35 8.48
C VAL A 126 -23.20 -1.49 8.61
#